data_AF-A0A7J5EKL1-F1
#
_entry.id   AF-A0A7J5EKL1-F1
#
_cell.length_a   1.000
_cell.length_b   1.000
_cell.length_c   1.000
_cell.angle_alpha   90.00
_cell.angle_beta   90.00
_cell.angle_gamma   90.00
#
_symmetry.space_group_name_H-M   'P 1'
#
loop_
_entity.id
_entity.type
_entity.pdbx_description
1 polymer ?
#
loop_
_entity_poly.entity_id
_entity_poly.type
_entity_poly.pdbx_seq_one_letter_code
_entity_poly.pdbx_strand_id
1 'polypeptide(L)'
;MQFSVRITTTLFLFLAGTGLYAQTLIGGKLQVFDAATPYVMFLSPFTPLPSNINLTLPASSGTLLVNEGSGVSNAWLRGGNNLAGPADNRLGSTSAHDVILIAGGGSNNRLTLVAASNAITNHDAGEFRFAEPVAGGSDYSAFKAGTQGATIVYTLPLTVPAANQVLTATAVSGQDVTLSWLGAGGWLLGGNTSVTNSNNIVGIAEVNANPLRFFTNNLERMQIASDGSVAIGTVPLAGYKLAVAGNIRMVDATSSTIAGATACEIRETGDMHGTSGFTVQNRPGVHGALITTVPSSPTVNLADLGLKVGAHVQNNLRLEFRPSTIRNNSYNTGFGEFNWFFNTNGTTPTYTTRMGTGATSFETGNVGIGHTNPLEKFTVGTSSQEFRVNSTGNLSRINNVPYSWPAAAAGANGYVLSSTTGGNLSWVKASSVTAVTKRVLVNVGGGAVYVINEPAVTATSAIIVNPENGTNVNITGCHITDRDAGVSFEVTFNNALGVGTDKYLNYMISD
;
A
#
# COMPACT_ATOMS: atom_id res chain seq x y z
N MET A 1 -49.35 -85.15 116.30
CA MET A 1 -48.60 -86.04 115.38
C MET A 1 -48.74 -85.52 113.96
N GLN A 2 -47.72 -85.79 113.15
CA GLN A 2 -47.58 -85.51 111.70
C GLN A 2 -47.31 -84.04 111.35
N PHE A 3 -46.06 -83.58 111.38
CA PHE A 3 -44.99 -83.70 110.35
C PHE A 3 -45.33 -83.05 109.00
N SER A 4 -44.64 -81.96 108.70
CA SER A 4 -43.67 -81.96 107.59
C SER A 4 -42.66 -80.81 107.75
N VAL A 5 -41.37 -81.15 107.62
CA VAL A 5 -40.23 -80.23 107.61
C VAL A 5 -39.61 -80.30 106.21
N ARG A 6 -39.55 -79.15 105.52
CA ARG A 6 -38.34 -78.60 104.90
C ARG A 6 -38.62 -77.18 104.37
N ILE A 7 -38.06 -76.20 105.07
CA ILE A 7 -37.85 -74.79 104.68
C ILE A 7 -36.52 -74.81 103.87
N THR A 8 -36.30 -74.08 102.78
CA THR A 8 -35.98 -72.64 102.78
C THR A 8 -35.97 -72.06 101.36
N THR A 9 -36.88 -71.13 101.08
CA THR A 9 -36.57 -69.93 100.28
C THR A 9 -35.77 -68.99 101.17
N THR A 10 -34.47 -68.88 100.92
CA THR A 10 -33.61 -67.92 101.62
C THR A 10 -33.80 -66.54 100.98
N LEU A 11 -34.57 -65.68 101.65
CA LEU A 11 -34.64 -64.25 101.36
C LEU A 11 -33.30 -63.61 101.78
N PHE A 12 -32.42 -63.30 100.82
CA PHE A 12 -31.25 -62.47 101.09
C PHE A 12 -31.68 -61.00 101.05
N LEU A 13 -31.80 -60.39 102.23
CA LEU A 13 -32.08 -58.96 102.40
C LEU A 13 -30.75 -58.25 102.69
N PHE A 14 -30.13 -57.66 101.67
CA PHE A 14 -29.00 -56.73 101.87
C PHE A 14 -29.57 -55.31 102.01
N LEU A 15 -29.58 -54.78 103.23
CA LEU A 15 -29.82 -53.35 103.47
C LEU A 15 -28.49 -52.60 103.46
N ALA A 16 -28.30 -51.74 102.47
CA ALA A 16 -27.35 -50.62 102.53
C ALA A 16 -27.89 -49.48 101.66
N GLY A 17 -28.43 -48.43 102.29
CA GLY A 17 -28.87 -47.19 101.63
C GLY A 17 -30.38 -47.10 101.36
N THR A 18 -30.92 -45.87 101.38
CA THR A 18 -32.34 -45.49 101.60
C THR A 18 -33.34 -45.81 100.48
N GLY A 19 -33.20 -46.94 99.78
CA GLY A 19 -34.18 -47.44 98.82
C GLY A 19 -34.44 -48.93 99.03
N LEU A 20 -35.70 -49.31 99.25
CA LEU A 20 -36.12 -50.69 99.47
C LEU A 20 -36.27 -51.40 98.11
N TYR A 21 -35.31 -52.23 97.71
CA TYR A 21 -35.42 -53.05 96.50
C TYR A 21 -35.97 -54.43 96.88
N ALA A 22 -37.22 -54.72 96.51
CA ALA A 22 -37.77 -56.07 96.65
C ALA A 22 -37.37 -56.90 95.42
N GLN A 23 -37.01 -58.16 95.62
CA GLN A 23 -36.74 -59.14 94.57
C GLN A 23 -37.66 -60.33 94.83
N THR A 24 -38.48 -60.71 93.84
CA THR A 24 -39.23 -61.97 93.89
C THR A 24 -38.80 -62.85 92.72
N LEU A 25 -38.37 -64.08 93.01
CA LEU A 25 -38.10 -65.10 92.00
C LEU A 25 -39.39 -65.92 91.80
N ILE A 26 -40.22 -65.54 90.83
CA ILE A 26 -41.36 -66.36 90.41
C ILE A 26 -41.03 -66.94 89.03
N GLY A 27 -40.95 -68.28 88.95
CA GLY A 27 -40.81 -68.99 87.68
C GLY A 27 -39.44 -68.86 86.98
N GLY A 28 -38.34 -68.73 87.73
CA GLY A 28 -36.97 -68.81 87.17
C GLY A 28 -36.43 -67.54 86.51
N LYS A 29 -37.01 -66.36 86.81
CA LYS A 29 -36.57 -65.06 86.28
C LYS A 29 -36.23 -64.09 87.41
N LEU A 30 -35.10 -63.38 87.29
CA LEU A 30 -34.69 -62.33 88.23
C LEU A 30 -35.43 -61.03 87.91
N GLN A 31 -36.20 -60.51 88.87
CA GLN A 31 -36.82 -59.19 88.80
C GLN A 31 -36.19 -58.27 89.84
N VAL A 32 -35.78 -57.06 89.41
CA VAL A 32 -35.32 -55.98 90.30
C VAL A 32 -36.34 -54.85 90.22
N PHE A 33 -36.89 -54.45 91.37
CA PHE A 33 -37.87 -53.36 91.49
C PHE A 33 -37.21 -52.14 92.13
N ASP A 34 -37.24 -50.98 91.47
CA ASP A 34 -37.09 -49.69 92.15
C ASP A 34 -38.48 -49.24 92.65
N ALA A 35 -38.60 -48.96 93.94
CA ALA A 35 -39.85 -48.55 94.57
C ALA A 35 -40.32 -47.13 94.18
N ALA A 36 -39.50 -46.34 93.47
CA ALA A 36 -39.84 -44.95 93.16
C ALA A 36 -40.51 -44.71 91.79
N THR A 37 -40.50 -45.65 90.84
CA THR A 37 -41.22 -45.51 89.55
C THR A 37 -41.71 -46.86 88.99
N PRO A 38 -42.81 -46.93 88.21
CA PRO A 38 -43.47 -48.19 87.87
C PRO A 38 -42.84 -48.94 86.68
N TYR A 39 -41.52 -48.84 86.45
CA TYR A 39 -40.87 -49.51 85.32
C TYR A 39 -40.36 -50.90 85.70
N VAL A 40 -40.82 -51.92 84.98
CA VAL A 40 -40.37 -53.31 85.12
C VAL A 40 -39.33 -53.61 84.04
N MET A 41 -38.11 -53.99 84.43
CA MET A 41 -37.09 -54.51 83.52
C MET A 41 -37.09 -56.05 83.59
N PHE A 42 -37.42 -56.72 82.48
CA PHE A 42 -37.27 -58.17 82.37
C PHE A 42 -35.96 -58.49 81.64
N LEU A 43 -35.00 -59.11 82.34
CA LEU A 43 -33.89 -59.83 81.70
C LEU A 43 -34.19 -61.32 81.73
N SER A 44 -34.19 -61.94 80.55
CA SER A 44 -34.04 -63.38 80.41
C SER A 44 -32.94 -63.68 79.39
N PRO A 45 -31.85 -64.37 79.74
CA PRO A 45 -31.20 -65.23 78.77
C PRO A 45 -31.88 -66.60 78.81
N PHE A 46 -32.25 -67.14 77.64
CA PHE A 46 -31.93 -68.49 77.17
C PHE A 46 -32.81 -68.90 75.98
N THR A 47 -32.24 -69.76 75.13
CA THR A 47 -32.75 -70.29 73.87
C THR A 47 -33.92 -71.29 74.05
N PRO A 48 -34.80 -71.48 73.04
CA PRO A 48 -34.98 -70.74 71.80
C PRO A 48 -36.19 -69.75 71.87
N LEU A 49 -36.12 -68.65 71.11
CA LEU A 49 -36.97 -67.44 71.19
C LEU A 49 -38.38 -67.58 70.55
N PRO A 50 -39.41 -66.92 71.11
CA PRO A 50 -40.46 -66.27 70.33
C PRO A 50 -40.33 -64.74 70.46
N SER A 51 -39.99 -64.11 69.35
CA SER A 51 -40.68 -62.95 68.83
C SER A 51 -41.43 -62.01 69.84
N ASN A 52 -40.88 -60.84 70.29
CA ASN A 52 -41.63 -59.65 70.79
C ASN A 52 -41.26 -59.04 72.16
N ILE A 53 -40.03 -58.62 72.51
CA ILE A 53 -39.76 -57.94 73.81
C ILE A 53 -39.82 -56.40 73.71
N ASN A 54 -40.70 -55.71 74.46
CA ASN A 54 -40.72 -54.22 74.56
C ASN A 54 -39.96 -53.71 75.81
N LEU A 55 -38.97 -52.84 75.59
CA LEU A 55 -38.14 -52.14 76.60
C LEU A 55 -38.56 -50.65 76.70
N THR A 56 -38.59 -50.04 77.90
CA THR A 56 -38.68 -48.56 78.03
C THR A 56 -37.35 -47.99 78.51
N LEU A 57 -36.88 -46.90 77.89
CA LEU A 57 -35.53 -46.37 78.08
C LEU A 57 -35.54 -45.04 78.88
N PRO A 58 -34.49 -44.71 79.63
CA PRO A 58 -34.41 -43.48 80.41
C PRO A 58 -34.38 -42.23 79.53
N ALA A 59 -35.07 -41.17 79.97
CA ALA A 59 -35.47 -40.00 79.20
C ALA A 59 -34.35 -39.13 78.59
N SER A 60 -33.07 -39.45 78.81
CA SER A 60 -31.96 -38.62 78.30
C SER A 60 -30.97 -39.34 77.38
N SER A 61 -30.99 -40.67 77.27
CA SER A 61 -30.28 -41.42 76.22
C SER A 61 -30.47 -42.93 76.38
N GLY A 62 -31.23 -43.55 75.48
CA GLY A 62 -31.31 -45.01 75.38
C GLY A 62 -31.76 -45.45 73.98
N THR A 63 -31.41 -46.67 73.57
CA THR A 63 -31.78 -47.24 72.25
C THR A 63 -32.61 -48.49 72.40
N LEU A 64 -33.69 -48.56 71.65
CA LEU A 64 -34.67 -49.64 71.67
C LEU A 64 -34.33 -50.65 70.58
N LEU A 65 -34.07 -51.91 70.95
CA LEU A 65 -34.05 -53.06 70.04
C LEU A 65 -35.26 -53.92 70.37
N VAL A 66 -36.19 -54.10 69.42
CA VAL A 66 -37.37 -54.97 69.56
C VAL A 66 -37.28 -56.10 68.52
N ASN A 67 -37.32 -57.35 68.96
CA ASN A 67 -37.35 -58.58 68.14
C ASN A 67 -38.44 -59.50 68.69
N GLU A 68 -39.50 -60.01 68.01
CA GLU A 68 -40.14 -59.96 66.67
C GLU A 68 -41.68 -60.10 66.83
N GLY A 69 -42.53 -59.84 65.84
CA GLY A 69 -43.92 -60.30 65.90
C GLY A 69 -44.39 -60.54 64.49
N SER A 70 -44.24 -61.79 64.02
CA SER A 70 -44.52 -62.29 62.66
C SER A 70 -44.88 -61.21 61.62
N GLY A 71 -43.85 -60.53 61.12
CA GLY A 71 -43.97 -59.41 60.19
C GLY A 71 -42.75 -58.51 60.36
N VAL A 72 -42.06 -58.21 59.27
CA VAL A 72 -40.79 -57.45 59.29
C VAL A 72 -40.96 -56.13 60.04
N SER A 73 -40.21 -55.98 61.14
CA SER A 73 -40.15 -54.76 61.95
C SER A 73 -39.50 -53.64 61.14
N ASN A 74 -40.16 -52.49 61.02
CA ASN A 74 -39.65 -51.28 60.35
C ASN A 74 -38.75 -50.42 61.28
N ALA A 75 -38.20 -50.97 62.35
CA ALA A 75 -37.36 -50.25 63.30
C ALA A 75 -35.86 -50.55 63.13
N TRP A 76 -35.03 -49.52 63.33
CA TRP A 76 -33.58 -49.54 63.17
C TRP A 76 -32.87 -50.28 64.31
N LEU A 77 -32.18 -51.40 64.01
CA LEU A 77 -31.25 -52.05 64.97
C LEU A 77 -29.89 -51.33 64.99
N ARG A 78 -29.34 -51.06 66.19
CA ARG A 78 -27.91 -50.68 66.35
C ARG A 78 -27.05 -51.87 65.93
N GLY A 79 -26.48 -51.80 64.74
CA GLY A 79 -25.72 -52.88 64.10
C GLY A 79 -26.14 -53.17 62.65
N GLY A 80 -27.24 -52.55 62.17
CA GLY A 80 -27.79 -52.79 60.83
C GLY A 80 -28.92 -53.82 60.86
N ASN A 81 -29.85 -53.68 59.93
CA ASN A 81 -30.95 -54.63 59.75
C ASN A 81 -30.42 -55.94 59.12
N ASN A 82 -31.02 -57.07 59.48
CA ASN A 82 -30.65 -58.44 59.05
C ASN A 82 -30.41 -58.55 57.52
N LEU A 83 -29.17 -58.85 57.13
CA LEU A 83 -28.62 -58.92 55.76
C LEU A 83 -29.00 -60.20 54.97
N ALA A 84 -30.12 -60.86 55.31
CA ALA A 84 -30.61 -62.01 54.54
C ALA A 84 -31.46 -61.62 53.31
N GLY A 85 -31.68 -60.32 53.07
CA GLY A 85 -32.14 -59.74 51.81
C GLY A 85 -30.96 -59.20 50.98
N PRO A 86 -31.17 -58.69 49.73
CA PRO A 86 -30.11 -58.48 48.74
C PRO A 86 -28.95 -57.65 49.31
N ALA A 87 -27.74 -57.87 48.79
CA ALA A 87 -26.39 -57.59 49.32
C ALA A 87 -26.05 -56.24 50.01
N ASP A 88 -27.01 -55.34 50.25
CA ASP A 88 -26.80 -53.97 50.74
C ASP A 88 -27.51 -53.71 52.08
N ASN A 89 -26.84 -53.01 53.01
CA ASN A 89 -27.45 -52.45 54.22
C ASN A 89 -28.34 -51.24 53.85
N ARG A 90 -29.67 -51.32 54.04
CA ARG A 90 -30.61 -50.26 53.65
C ARG A 90 -31.18 -49.46 54.82
N LEU A 91 -31.11 -48.12 54.70
CA LEU A 91 -31.79 -47.12 55.54
C LEU A 91 -33.00 -46.50 54.86
N GLY A 92 -34.22 -46.85 55.31
CA GLY A 92 -35.43 -46.21 54.81
C GLY A 92 -36.76 -46.84 55.26
N SER A 93 -37.82 -46.51 54.53
CA SER A 93 -39.20 -47.00 54.67
C SER A 93 -39.61 -47.74 53.40
N THR A 94 -40.35 -48.85 53.55
CA THR A 94 -41.01 -49.57 52.43
C THR A 94 -42.45 -49.13 52.21
N SER A 95 -42.97 -48.26 53.08
CA SER A 95 -44.30 -47.67 52.95
C SER A 95 -44.26 -46.39 52.12
N ALA A 96 -45.43 -45.90 51.69
CA ALA A 96 -45.55 -44.64 50.93
C ALA A 96 -45.25 -43.36 51.75
N HIS A 97 -44.58 -43.49 52.89
CA HIS A 97 -44.18 -42.38 53.75
C HIS A 97 -42.71 -42.01 53.50
N ASP A 98 -42.44 -40.71 53.60
CA ASP A 98 -41.09 -40.15 53.49
C ASP A 98 -40.19 -40.58 54.65
N VAL A 99 -38.89 -40.59 54.42
CA VAL A 99 -37.87 -40.78 55.45
C VAL A 99 -37.22 -39.43 55.74
N ILE A 100 -37.40 -38.92 56.97
CA ILE A 100 -36.99 -37.57 57.34
C ILE A 100 -35.85 -37.62 58.37
N LEU A 101 -34.76 -36.93 58.08
CA LEU A 101 -33.68 -36.65 59.02
C LEU A 101 -33.88 -35.25 59.61
N ILE A 102 -34.09 -35.19 60.93
CA ILE A 102 -34.32 -33.95 61.68
C ILE A 102 -33.08 -33.58 62.51
N ALA A 103 -32.80 -32.29 62.66
CA ALA A 103 -31.77 -31.80 63.59
C ALA A 103 -32.12 -30.41 64.15
N GLY A 104 -32.03 -30.24 65.47
CA GLY A 104 -32.39 -28.98 66.14
C GLY A 104 -33.89 -28.83 66.46
N GLY A 105 -34.64 -29.93 66.57
CA GLY A 105 -36.06 -29.97 66.93
C GLY A 105 -36.92 -30.75 65.93
N GLY A 106 -38.10 -31.21 66.36
CA GLY A 106 -38.98 -32.09 65.58
C GLY A 106 -39.53 -31.52 64.27
N SER A 107 -39.50 -30.20 64.10
CA SER A 107 -39.96 -29.50 62.89
C SER A 107 -38.81 -29.13 61.93
N ASN A 108 -37.55 -29.36 62.32
CA ASN A 108 -36.37 -28.98 61.55
C ASN A 108 -35.91 -30.13 60.64
N ASN A 109 -36.60 -30.32 59.52
CA ASN A 109 -36.23 -31.31 58.50
C ASN A 109 -34.96 -30.83 57.80
N ARG A 110 -33.89 -31.62 57.84
CA ARG A 110 -32.63 -31.29 57.14
C ARG A 110 -32.47 -32.06 55.85
N LEU A 111 -33.00 -33.29 55.81
CA LEU A 111 -33.02 -34.11 54.62
C LEU A 111 -34.29 -34.96 54.61
N THR A 112 -35.06 -34.88 53.54
CA THR A 112 -36.24 -35.72 53.34
C THR A 112 -36.04 -36.57 52.09
N LEU A 113 -36.09 -37.90 52.24
CA LEU A 113 -36.22 -38.84 51.13
C LEU A 113 -37.71 -39.00 50.84
N VAL A 114 -38.17 -38.40 49.74
CA VAL A 114 -39.58 -38.29 49.38
C VAL A 114 -40.03 -39.55 48.64
N ALA A 115 -40.98 -40.29 49.20
CA ALA A 115 -41.42 -41.58 48.68
C ALA A 115 -42.19 -41.42 47.35
N ALA A 116 -43.00 -40.38 47.22
CA ALA A 116 -43.91 -40.21 46.08
C ALA A 116 -43.21 -39.81 44.77
N SER A 117 -42.10 -39.06 44.86
CA SER A 117 -41.41 -38.49 43.69
C SER A 117 -39.99 -39.00 43.48
N ASN A 118 -39.56 -39.97 44.30
CA ASN A 118 -38.17 -40.46 44.33
C ASN A 118 -37.16 -39.30 44.38
N ALA A 119 -37.45 -38.29 45.21
CA ALA A 119 -36.67 -37.06 45.31
C ALA A 119 -35.99 -36.96 46.67
N ILE A 120 -34.90 -36.21 46.71
CA ILE A 120 -34.23 -35.82 47.94
C ILE A 120 -34.40 -34.32 48.07
N THR A 121 -34.95 -33.86 49.19
CA THR A 121 -35.18 -32.44 49.43
C THR A 121 -34.44 -31.96 50.67
N ASN A 122 -33.93 -30.73 50.59
CA ASN A 122 -33.51 -29.95 51.75
C ASN A 122 -34.58 -28.87 51.99
N HIS A 123 -34.92 -28.60 53.25
CA HIS A 123 -35.94 -27.65 53.64
C HIS A 123 -35.31 -26.31 54.09
N ASP A 124 -36.13 -25.26 54.17
CA ASP A 124 -35.77 -23.94 54.73
C ASP A 124 -34.54 -23.25 54.08
N ALA A 125 -34.44 -23.31 52.74
CA ALA A 125 -33.32 -22.75 51.97
C ALA A 125 -31.94 -23.34 52.34
N GLY A 126 -31.93 -24.55 52.90
CA GLY A 126 -30.71 -25.32 53.11
C GLY A 126 -30.01 -25.69 51.80
N GLU A 127 -28.71 -25.92 51.88
CA GLU A 127 -27.89 -26.33 50.74
C GLU A 127 -27.35 -27.75 50.93
N PHE A 128 -27.05 -28.44 49.83
CA PHE A 128 -26.38 -29.73 49.88
C PHE A 128 -24.86 -29.50 49.82
N ARG A 129 -24.12 -29.80 50.89
CA ARG A 129 -22.68 -29.53 51.04
C ARG A 129 -21.84 -30.78 50.92
N PHE A 130 -20.73 -30.70 50.19
CA PHE A 130 -19.63 -31.64 50.19
C PHE A 130 -18.43 -30.96 50.85
N ALA A 131 -18.09 -31.38 52.06
CA ALA A 131 -16.89 -30.89 52.74
C ALA A 131 -15.64 -31.38 52.01
N GLU A 132 -14.59 -30.55 51.99
CA GLU A 132 -13.29 -30.99 51.47
C GLU A 132 -12.69 -32.12 52.33
N PRO A 133 -11.87 -33.04 51.76
CA PRO A 133 -11.27 -34.13 52.52
C PRO A 133 -10.12 -33.67 53.44
N VAL A 134 -10.38 -33.59 54.76
CA VAL A 134 -9.49 -33.53 55.95
C VAL A 134 -8.42 -32.42 56.11
N ALA A 135 -8.47 -31.83 57.31
CA ALA A 135 -7.42 -31.18 58.12
C ALA A 135 -6.93 -29.76 57.74
N GLY A 136 -7.77 -28.93 57.12
CA GLY A 136 -7.38 -27.54 56.83
C GLY A 136 -8.49 -26.49 56.80
N GLY A 137 -9.68 -26.76 56.26
CA GLY A 137 -10.66 -25.70 56.05
C GLY A 137 -12.07 -26.06 56.48
N SER A 138 -12.78 -24.99 56.84
CA SER A 138 -14.23 -24.94 56.98
C SER A 138 -14.95 -24.94 55.62
N ASP A 139 -14.23 -25.27 54.55
CA ASP A 139 -14.66 -25.04 53.17
C ASP A 139 -15.42 -26.25 52.62
N TYR A 140 -16.35 -25.98 51.72
CA TYR A 140 -17.21 -26.97 51.11
C TYR A 140 -17.64 -26.52 49.72
N SER A 141 -17.92 -27.48 48.85
CA SER A 141 -18.68 -27.25 47.63
C SER A 141 -20.16 -27.46 47.92
N ALA A 142 -21.03 -26.53 47.51
CA ALA A 142 -22.47 -26.64 47.76
C ALA A 142 -23.33 -26.44 46.52
N PHE A 143 -24.46 -27.15 46.50
CA PHE A 143 -25.61 -26.81 45.68
C PHE A 143 -26.61 -26.02 46.52
N LYS A 144 -26.74 -24.72 46.21
CA LYS A 144 -27.61 -23.79 46.92
C LYS A 144 -28.57 -23.10 45.96
N ALA A 145 -29.87 -23.24 46.22
CA ALA A 145 -30.88 -22.46 45.51
C ALA A 145 -31.03 -21.08 46.15
N GLY A 146 -31.18 -20.04 45.33
CA GLY A 146 -31.66 -18.73 45.78
C GLY A 146 -33.19 -18.72 45.97
N THR A 147 -33.75 -17.60 46.42
CA THR A 147 -35.21 -17.41 46.41
C THR A 147 -35.72 -17.40 44.97
N GLN A 148 -36.57 -18.36 44.60
CA GLN A 148 -37.11 -18.52 43.25
C GLN A 148 -38.60 -18.18 43.21
N GLY A 149 -39.07 -17.58 42.11
CA GLY A 149 -40.49 -17.29 41.87
C GLY A 149 -41.29 -18.48 41.30
N ALA A 150 -40.61 -19.53 40.88
CA ALA A 150 -41.17 -20.78 40.37
C ALA A 150 -40.11 -21.90 40.48
N THR A 151 -40.53 -23.16 40.44
CA THR A 151 -39.62 -24.32 40.38
C THR A 151 -38.78 -24.25 39.11
N ILE A 152 -37.45 -24.39 39.22
CA ILE A 152 -36.52 -24.51 38.10
C ILE A 152 -35.96 -25.93 38.06
N VAL A 153 -36.02 -26.59 36.90
CA VAL A 153 -35.54 -27.96 36.72
C VAL A 153 -34.33 -27.95 35.78
N TYR A 154 -33.19 -28.46 36.24
CA TYR A 154 -31.99 -28.62 35.42
C TYR A 154 -31.84 -30.08 34.99
N THR A 155 -31.93 -30.36 33.68
CA THR A 155 -31.62 -31.68 33.12
C THR A 155 -30.14 -31.77 32.78
N LEU A 156 -29.41 -32.69 33.42
CA LEU A 156 -27.98 -32.89 33.18
C LEU A 156 -27.69 -33.59 31.82
N PRO A 157 -26.47 -33.45 31.27
CA PRO A 157 -26.08 -34.11 30.03
C PRO A 157 -26.09 -35.65 30.16
N LEU A 158 -26.39 -36.34 29.06
CA LEU A 158 -26.35 -37.81 28.98
C LEU A 158 -24.94 -38.38 28.74
N THR A 159 -23.95 -37.52 28.48
CA THR A 159 -22.57 -37.91 28.13
C THR A 159 -21.54 -37.21 29.02
N VAL A 160 -20.36 -37.82 29.13
CA VAL A 160 -19.16 -37.24 29.76
C VAL A 160 -18.62 -36.09 28.89
N PRO A 161 -18.08 -34.99 29.48
CA PRO A 161 -17.44 -33.95 28.70
C PRO A 161 -16.18 -34.46 28.00
N ALA A 162 -15.95 -34.01 26.77
CA ALA A 162 -14.61 -33.99 26.19
C ALA A 162 -13.75 -32.92 26.87
N ALA A 163 -12.42 -33.03 26.74
CA ALA A 163 -11.51 -32.00 27.23
C ALA A 163 -11.92 -30.62 26.68
N ASN A 164 -11.83 -29.59 27.53
CA ASN A 164 -12.16 -28.18 27.21
C ASN A 164 -13.65 -27.88 26.93
N GLN A 165 -14.57 -28.75 27.36
CA GLN A 165 -16.00 -28.45 27.33
C GLN A 165 -16.49 -27.83 28.65
N VAL A 166 -17.52 -26.99 28.54
CA VAL A 166 -18.21 -26.34 29.66
C VAL A 166 -19.68 -26.74 29.67
N LEU A 167 -20.26 -26.85 30.86
CA LEU A 167 -21.67 -27.18 31.03
C LEU A 167 -22.51 -25.94 30.69
N THR A 168 -23.34 -26.03 29.65
CA THR A 168 -24.09 -24.89 29.11
C THR A 168 -25.57 -25.21 29.03
N ALA A 169 -26.44 -24.23 29.34
CA ALA A 169 -27.88 -24.33 29.05
C ALA A 169 -28.12 -24.27 27.54
N THR A 170 -28.50 -25.39 26.93
CA THR A 170 -28.69 -25.51 25.48
C THR A 170 -30.15 -25.36 25.04
N ALA A 171 -31.10 -25.51 25.97
CA ALA A 171 -32.50 -25.17 25.75
C ALA A 171 -33.13 -24.72 27.07
N VAL A 172 -34.02 -23.74 26.99
CA VAL A 172 -34.89 -23.31 28.10
C VAL A 172 -36.32 -23.25 27.59
N SER A 173 -37.20 -24.03 28.20
CA SER A 173 -38.64 -24.04 27.89
C SER A 173 -39.41 -23.82 29.18
N GLY A 174 -39.92 -22.60 29.37
CA GLY A 174 -40.44 -22.19 30.68
C GLY A 174 -39.34 -22.24 31.72
N GLN A 175 -39.50 -23.09 32.74
CA GLN A 175 -38.55 -23.26 33.84
C GLN A 175 -37.69 -24.54 33.74
N ASP A 176 -37.85 -25.30 32.64
CA ASP A 176 -37.03 -26.46 32.36
C ASP A 176 -35.77 -26.03 31.58
N VAL A 177 -34.60 -26.33 32.14
CA VAL A 177 -33.28 -26.00 31.60
C VAL A 177 -32.56 -27.28 31.21
N THR A 178 -32.37 -27.49 29.91
CA THR A 178 -31.54 -28.59 29.40
C THR A 178 -30.08 -28.17 29.38
N LEU A 179 -29.21 -28.92 30.06
CA LEU A 179 -27.77 -28.69 30.08
C LEU A 179 -27.05 -29.68 29.14
N SER A 180 -26.06 -29.20 28.40
CA SER A 180 -25.18 -30.04 27.56
C SER A 180 -23.73 -29.57 27.66
N TRP A 181 -22.79 -30.46 27.34
CA TRP A 181 -21.38 -30.10 27.19
C TRP A 181 -21.15 -29.45 25.83
N LEU A 182 -20.75 -28.19 25.84
CA LEU A 182 -20.35 -27.46 24.63
C LEU A 182 -18.90 -27.02 24.76
N GLY A 183 -18.22 -26.83 23.63
CA GLY A 183 -16.97 -26.09 23.62
C GLY A 183 -17.22 -24.68 24.17
N ALA A 184 -16.26 -24.11 24.90
CA ALA A 184 -16.37 -22.74 25.38
C ALA A 184 -16.62 -21.78 24.19
N GLY A 185 -17.86 -21.31 24.04
CA GLY A 185 -18.37 -20.63 22.84
C GLY A 185 -17.95 -19.16 22.68
N GLY A 186 -16.74 -18.79 23.11
CA GLY A 186 -16.22 -17.43 22.98
C GLY A 186 -14.75 -17.43 22.59
N TRP A 187 -14.28 -16.32 22.01
CA TRP A 187 -12.86 -16.02 21.95
C TRP A 187 -12.32 -16.04 23.38
N LEU A 188 -11.41 -16.95 23.70
CA LEU A 188 -10.62 -16.80 24.91
C LEU A 188 -9.90 -15.45 24.82
N LEU A 189 -9.74 -14.74 25.95
CA LEU A 189 -8.92 -13.53 26.01
C LEU A 189 -7.45 -13.78 25.56
N GLY A 190 -7.06 -15.06 25.39
CA GLY A 190 -5.82 -15.55 24.78
C GLY A 190 -5.95 -16.40 23.49
N GLY A 191 -7.11 -16.45 22.82
CA GLY A 191 -7.34 -17.23 21.58
C GLY A 191 -7.74 -18.70 21.77
N ASN A 192 -8.37 -19.33 20.75
CA ASN A 192 -8.99 -20.67 20.83
C ASN A 192 -7.96 -21.83 20.64
N THR A 193 -8.20 -23.02 21.22
CA THR A 193 -7.42 -24.26 21.01
C THR A 193 -8.15 -25.28 20.13
N SER A 194 -7.41 -26.20 19.49
CA SER A 194 -7.75 -27.01 18.28
C SER A 194 -7.56 -26.31 16.93
N VAL A 195 -6.48 -25.53 16.85
CA VAL A 195 -5.89 -24.99 15.62
C VAL A 195 -4.88 -26.01 15.08
N THR A 196 -5.28 -26.90 14.18
CA THR A 196 -4.41 -27.97 13.66
C THR A 196 -3.92 -27.70 12.25
N ASN A 197 -3.05 -26.70 12.10
CA ASN A 197 -1.82 -26.72 11.27
C ASN A 197 -1.04 -25.39 11.42
N SER A 198 0.03 -25.44 12.21
CA SER A 198 1.24 -24.58 12.20
C SER A 198 1.10 -23.05 12.12
N ASN A 199 0.38 -22.41 13.03
CA ASN A 199 0.87 -21.28 13.85
C ASN A 199 -0.29 -20.67 14.64
N ASN A 200 -0.08 -20.25 15.88
CA ASN A 200 -1.08 -19.57 16.70
C ASN A 200 -1.56 -18.27 16.03
N ILE A 201 -2.69 -18.30 15.33
CA ILE A 201 -3.21 -17.16 14.56
C ILE A 201 -4.19 -16.36 15.42
N VAL A 202 -3.96 -15.05 15.56
CA VAL A 202 -5.04 -14.08 15.81
C VAL A 202 -5.68 -13.80 14.45
N GLY A 203 -6.68 -14.60 14.04
CA GLY A 203 -7.23 -14.51 12.68
C GLY A 203 -8.39 -15.45 12.37
N ILE A 204 -8.87 -15.37 11.12
CA ILE A 204 -9.99 -16.16 10.59
C ILE A 204 -9.41 -17.43 9.93
N ALA A 205 -9.68 -18.60 10.51
CA ALA A 205 -9.23 -19.88 9.96
C ALA A 205 -10.30 -20.61 9.14
N GLU A 206 -11.55 -20.14 9.13
CA GLU A 206 -12.69 -20.83 8.49
C GLU A 206 -13.54 -19.94 7.56
N VAL A 207 -14.27 -20.62 6.65
CA VAL A 207 -15.01 -20.16 5.46
C VAL A 207 -16.19 -19.20 5.73
N ASN A 208 -16.50 -18.94 6.99
CA ASN A 208 -17.65 -18.17 7.45
C ASN A 208 -17.38 -16.67 7.40
N ALA A 209 -17.14 -16.13 6.19
CA ALA A 209 -17.34 -14.79 5.62
C ALA A 209 -17.16 -13.51 6.49
N ASN A 210 -16.73 -13.62 7.74
CA ASN A 210 -16.66 -12.54 8.70
C ASN A 210 -15.24 -11.98 8.73
N PRO A 211 -15.07 -10.64 8.72
CA PRO A 211 -13.75 -10.01 8.73
C PRO A 211 -13.12 -9.92 10.13
N LEU A 212 -11.78 -9.90 10.18
CA LEU A 212 -10.99 -9.55 11.37
C LEU A 212 -10.89 -8.02 11.41
N ARG A 213 -11.36 -7.42 12.50
CA ARG A 213 -11.56 -5.96 12.59
C ARG A 213 -10.84 -5.39 13.80
N PHE A 214 -10.21 -4.24 13.60
CA PHE A 214 -9.51 -3.49 14.62
C PHE A 214 -10.24 -2.17 14.87
N PHE A 215 -10.64 -1.91 16.12
CA PHE A 215 -11.38 -0.72 16.50
C PHE A 215 -10.56 0.15 17.46
N THR A 216 -10.70 1.47 17.33
CA THR A 216 -10.33 2.41 18.41
C THR A 216 -11.41 3.46 18.53
N ASN A 217 -11.77 3.85 19.75
CA ASN A 217 -12.86 4.79 20.04
C ASN A 217 -14.18 4.42 19.33
N ASN A 218 -14.52 3.13 19.33
CA ASN A 218 -15.72 2.60 18.69
C ASN A 218 -15.81 2.84 17.16
N LEU A 219 -14.67 3.07 16.50
CA LEU A 219 -14.57 3.20 15.05
C LEU A 219 -13.61 2.15 14.50
N GLU A 220 -14.03 1.50 13.41
CA GLU A 220 -13.19 0.54 12.70
C GLU A 220 -12.02 1.28 12.03
N ARG A 221 -10.79 0.83 12.31
CA ARG A 221 -9.56 1.42 11.77
C ARG A 221 -8.91 0.55 10.73
N MET A 222 -9.01 -0.77 10.88
CA MET A 222 -8.45 -1.74 9.97
C MET A 222 -9.33 -2.97 9.90
N GLN A 223 -9.43 -3.54 8.70
CA GLN A 223 -10.14 -4.77 8.41
C GLN A 223 -9.26 -5.71 7.60
N ILE A 224 -9.31 -7.01 7.92
CA ILE A 224 -8.90 -8.09 7.02
C ILE A 224 -10.16 -8.87 6.66
N ALA A 225 -10.59 -8.80 5.40
CA ALA A 225 -11.77 -9.52 4.92
C ALA A 225 -11.51 -11.02 4.77
N SER A 226 -12.60 -11.78 4.63
CA SER A 226 -12.54 -13.24 4.44
C SER A 226 -11.84 -13.67 3.16
N ASP A 227 -11.68 -12.78 2.17
CA ASP A 227 -10.90 -13.00 0.93
C ASP A 227 -9.41 -12.65 1.08
N GLY A 228 -8.99 -12.26 2.29
CA GLY A 228 -7.64 -11.85 2.65
C GLY A 228 -7.28 -10.42 2.26
N SER A 229 -8.22 -9.63 1.73
CA SER A 229 -7.99 -8.23 1.38
C SER A 229 -7.92 -7.38 2.66
N VAL A 230 -6.96 -6.46 2.72
CA VAL A 230 -6.72 -5.58 3.87
C VAL A 230 -7.21 -4.18 3.56
N ALA A 231 -7.97 -3.59 4.48
CA ALA A 231 -8.41 -2.21 4.40
C ALA A 231 -7.99 -1.42 5.65
N ILE A 232 -7.45 -0.21 5.45
CA ILE A 232 -7.00 0.70 6.52
C ILE A 232 -7.71 2.04 6.34
N GLY A 233 -8.52 2.44 7.33
CA GLY A 233 -9.35 3.64 7.28
C GLY A 233 -10.46 3.62 6.22
N THR A 234 -10.73 2.46 5.63
CA THR A 234 -11.74 2.22 4.58
C THR A 234 -12.30 0.81 4.70
N VAL A 235 -13.25 0.44 3.83
CA VAL A 235 -13.70 -0.95 3.64
C VAL A 235 -12.91 -1.60 2.49
N PRO A 236 -12.74 -2.94 2.49
CA PRO A 236 -12.11 -3.65 1.39
C PRO A 236 -12.76 -3.33 0.05
N LEU A 237 -11.94 -2.95 -0.93
CA LEU A 237 -12.38 -2.61 -2.28
C LEU A 237 -12.13 -3.80 -3.20
N ALA A 238 -13.14 -4.17 -3.98
CA ALA A 238 -13.03 -5.28 -4.92
C ALA A 238 -11.85 -5.07 -5.88
N GLY A 239 -11.02 -6.10 -6.05
CA GLY A 239 -9.85 -6.07 -6.93
C GLY A 239 -8.54 -5.58 -6.29
N TYR A 240 -8.56 -5.14 -5.02
CA TYR A 240 -7.36 -4.66 -4.31
C TYR A 240 -7.04 -5.50 -3.08
N LYS A 241 -5.79 -5.96 -2.96
CA LYS A 241 -5.33 -6.69 -1.76
C LYS A 241 -5.03 -5.77 -0.57
N LEU A 242 -4.68 -4.51 -0.81
CA LEU A 242 -4.51 -3.50 0.21
C LEU A 242 -5.18 -2.20 -0.24
N ALA A 243 -6.14 -1.70 0.54
CA ALA A 243 -6.78 -0.41 0.36
C ALA A 243 -6.51 0.49 1.58
N VAL A 244 -6.02 1.70 1.34
CA VAL A 244 -5.69 2.67 2.41
C VAL A 244 -6.40 3.99 2.11
N ALA A 245 -7.21 4.48 3.06
CA ALA A 245 -7.71 5.84 3.01
C ALA A 245 -6.65 6.81 3.57
N GLY A 246 -6.10 7.64 2.68
CA GLY A 246 -5.07 8.63 3.02
C GLY A 246 -3.67 8.24 2.57
N ASN A 247 -2.66 8.85 3.19
CA ASN A 247 -1.27 8.75 2.75
C ASN A 247 -0.61 7.44 3.22
N ILE A 248 0.24 6.86 2.36
CA ILE A 248 1.13 5.75 2.71
C ILE A 248 2.54 6.31 2.92
N ARG A 249 3.07 6.19 4.14
CA ARG A 249 4.44 6.60 4.48
C ARG A 249 5.31 5.37 4.70
N MET A 250 6.37 5.22 3.93
CA MET A 250 7.41 4.21 4.16
C MET A 250 8.58 4.85 4.88
N VAL A 251 9.00 4.29 6.02
CA VAL A 251 10.10 4.81 6.82
C VAL A 251 11.07 3.68 7.10
N ASP A 252 12.31 3.88 6.69
CA ASP A 252 13.47 3.13 7.15
C ASP A 252 14.66 4.09 7.23
N ALA A 253 15.61 3.84 8.13
CA ALA A 253 16.80 4.66 8.29
C ALA A 253 17.79 4.52 7.12
N THR A 254 17.67 3.45 6.32
CA THR A 254 18.64 3.13 5.26
C THR A 254 18.00 3.00 3.86
N SER A 255 16.90 2.25 3.71
CA SER A 255 16.21 2.06 2.44
C SER A 255 14.78 1.55 2.65
N SER A 256 13.80 2.26 2.09
CA SER A 256 12.42 1.79 1.94
C SER A 256 12.16 1.41 0.48
N THR A 257 11.71 0.18 0.22
CA THR A 257 11.53 -0.35 -1.14
C THR A 257 10.09 -0.78 -1.41
N ILE A 258 9.55 -0.40 -2.57
CA ILE A 258 8.34 -1.02 -3.15
C ILE A 258 8.82 -1.90 -4.30
N ALA A 259 8.68 -3.22 -4.15
CA ALA A 259 9.14 -4.19 -5.13
C ALA A 259 7.96 -4.91 -5.78
N GLY A 260 8.02 -5.04 -7.11
CA GLY A 260 7.13 -5.91 -7.87
C GLY A 260 7.96 -6.88 -8.72
N ALA A 261 7.48 -8.10 -8.90
CA ALA A 261 8.21 -9.14 -9.64
C ALA A 261 8.41 -8.79 -11.13
N THR A 262 7.48 -8.02 -11.71
CA THR A 262 7.47 -7.68 -13.14
C THR A 262 7.51 -6.17 -13.37
N ALA A 263 6.78 -5.41 -12.55
CA ALA A 263 6.77 -3.96 -12.57
C ALA A 263 6.37 -3.42 -11.19
N CYS A 264 6.82 -2.21 -10.86
CA CYS A 264 6.31 -1.41 -9.77
C CYS A 264 5.55 -0.22 -10.37
N GLU A 265 4.32 0.00 -9.94
CA GLU A 265 3.41 0.94 -10.59
C GLU A 265 2.64 1.80 -9.59
N ILE A 266 2.65 3.10 -9.85
CA ILE A 266 1.83 4.10 -9.17
C ILE A 266 0.86 4.63 -10.22
N ARG A 267 -0.45 4.42 -10.01
CA ARG A 267 -1.51 4.84 -10.93
C ARG A 267 -2.55 5.69 -10.23
N GLU A 268 -2.97 6.77 -10.88
CA GLU A 268 -4.20 7.48 -10.61
C GLU A 268 -5.17 7.21 -11.78
N THR A 269 -6.29 6.57 -11.49
CA THR A 269 -7.28 6.17 -12.48
C THR A 269 -8.57 6.96 -12.28
N GLY A 270 -9.13 7.50 -13.37
CA GLY A 270 -10.55 7.88 -13.41
C GLY A 270 -10.85 9.37 -13.17
N ASP A 271 -9.92 10.27 -13.51
CA ASP A 271 -10.26 11.69 -13.66
C ASP A 271 -10.86 11.97 -15.05
N MET A 272 -11.20 13.23 -15.33
CA MET A 272 -11.77 13.65 -16.63
C MET A 272 -10.81 13.43 -17.81
N HIS A 273 -9.52 13.19 -17.55
CA HIS A 273 -8.45 13.14 -18.55
C HIS A 273 -7.82 11.75 -18.72
N GLY A 274 -8.23 10.76 -17.90
CA GLY A 274 -7.91 9.35 -18.08
C GLY A 274 -7.17 8.72 -16.91
N THR A 275 -6.13 7.95 -17.22
CA THR A 275 -5.27 7.31 -16.21
C THR A 275 -3.85 7.81 -16.36
N SER A 276 -3.28 8.31 -15.26
CA SER A 276 -1.89 8.74 -15.17
C SER A 276 -1.11 7.70 -14.38
N GLY A 277 0.04 7.25 -14.92
CA GLY A 277 0.84 6.21 -14.29
C GLY A 277 2.35 6.49 -14.34
N PHE A 278 3.03 6.13 -13.25
CA PHE A 278 4.48 5.97 -13.19
C PHE A 278 4.80 4.49 -12.98
N THR A 279 5.53 3.89 -13.92
CA THR A 279 5.88 2.46 -13.85
C THR A 279 7.38 2.28 -13.95
N VAL A 280 8.00 1.59 -13.00
CA VAL A 280 9.36 1.06 -13.14
C VAL A 280 9.24 -0.38 -13.63
N GLN A 281 9.78 -0.67 -14.81
CA GLN A 281 9.67 -1.99 -15.44
C GLN A 281 11.03 -2.66 -15.54
N ASN A 282 11.02 -3.98 -15.33
CA ASN A 282 12.16 -4.85 -15.56
C ASN A 282 11.73 -5.98 -16.49
N ARG A 283 11.78 -5.73 -17.81
CA ARG A 283 11.37 -6.69 -18.85
C ARG A 283 12.53 -6.94 -19.82
N PRO A 284 12.67 -8.14 -20.41
CA PRO A 284 13.67 -8.37 -21.46
C PRO A 284 13.60 -7.29 -22.55
N GLY A 285 14.69 -6.54 -22.71
CA GLY A 285 14.82 -5.46 -23.70
C GLY A 285 14.30 -4.09 -23.27
N VAL A 286 13.69 -3.93 -22.10
CA VAL A 286 13.24 -2.64 -21.55
C VAL A 286 13.45 -2.59 -20.04
N HIS A 287 14.44 -1.81 -19.61
CA HIS A 287 14.70 -1.52 -18.20
C HIS A 287 14.59 -0.01 -17.98
N GLY A 288 13.64 0.45 -17.16
CA GLY A 288 13.52 1.87 -16.88
C GLY A 288 12.19 2.30 -16.28
N ALA A 289 12.13 3.60 -15.95
CA ALA A 289 10.90 4.27 -15.56
C ALA A 289 10.17 4.77 -16.80
N LEU A 290 8.89 4.39 -16.93
CA LEU A 290 7.97 4.82 -17.96
C LEU A 290 6.88 5.68 -17.31
N ILE A 291 6.64 6.87 -17.87
CA ILE A 291 5.46 7.67 -17.58
C ILE A 291 4.50 7.46 -18.74
N THR A 292 3.28 7.01 -18.45
CA THR A 292 2.27 6.67 -19.47
C THR A 292 0.95 7.35 -19.14
N THR A 293 0.28 7.83 -20.18
CA THR A 293 -1.11 8.28 -20.10
C THR A 293 -1.93 7.46 -21.08
N VAL A 294 -2.92 6.76 -20.56
CA VAL A 294 -3.87 6.02 -21.41
C VAL A 294 -5.09 6.93 -21.60
N PRO A 295 -5.37 7.35 -22.84
CA PRO A 295 -6.48 8.28 -23.10
C PRO A 295 -7.82 7.64 -22.83
N SER A 296 -8.72 8.40 -22.22
CA SER A 296 -10.16 8.10 -22.17
C SER A 296 -10.96 8.92 -23.20
N SER A 297 -10.34 9.89 -23.87
CA SER A 297 -10.97 10.79 -24.84
C SER A 297 -10.29 10.69 -26.23
N PRO A 298 -11.06 10.68 -27.33
CA PRO A 298 -10.51 10.61 -28.69
C PRO A 298 -9.85 11.93 -29.16
N THR A 299 -9.97 13.03 -28.42
CA THR A 299 -9.56 14.36 -28.90
C THR A 299 -8.37 14.97 -28.19
N VAL A 300 -7.96 14.49 -27.01
CA VAL A 300 -6.85 15.08 -26.23
C VAL A 300 -6.11 14.00 -25.45
N ASN A 301 -4.81 13.86 -25.72
CA ASN A 301 -3.87 13.03 -24.95
C ASN A 301 -2.79 13.95 -24.41
N LEU A 302 -2.75 14.18 -23.09
CA LEU A 302 -1.71 14.99 -22.44
C LEU A 302 -0.92 14.10 -21.50
N ALA A 303 0.40 14.03 -21.69
CA ALA A 303 1.34 13.41 -20.77
C ALA A 303 2.33 14.48 -20.31
N ASP A 304 2.06 15.11 -19.17
CA ASP A 304 2.90 16.18 -18.65
C ASP A 304 3.90 15.65 -17.62
N LEU A 305 5.21 15.79 -17.89
CA LEU A 305 6.25 15.64 -16.88
C LEU A 305 6.55 17.01 -16.27
N GLY A 306 5.77 17.39 -15.27
CA GLY A 306 5.98 18.64 -14.52
C GLY A 306 7.10 18.50 -13.47
N LEU A 307 8.25 19.11 -13.70
CA LEU A 307 9.30 19.25 -12.69
C LEU A 307 9.20 20.63 -12.06
N LYS A 308 8.48 20.74 -10.93
CA LYS A 308 8.40 22.00 -10.17
C LYS A 308 9.66 22.17 -9.34
N VAL A 309 10.52 23.06 -9.78
CA VAL A 309 11.79 23.32 -9.14
C VAL A 309 11.66 24.38 -8.02
N GLY A 310 12.37 24.19 -6.91
CA GLY A 310 12.32 25.08 -5.75
C GLY A 310 13.11 26.39 -5.96
N ALA A 311 13.03 27.32 -5.00
CA ALA A 311 13.69 28.64 -5.06
C ALA A 311 15.23 28.63 -4.93
N HIS A 312 15.90 27.49 -5.17
CA HIS A 312 17.34 27.31 -4.97
C HIS A 312 18.08 27.09 -6.31
N VAL A 313 19.42 27.17 -6.27
CA VAL A 313 20.32 27.48 -7.40
C VAL A 313 20.52 26.33 -8.42
N GLN A 314 20.02 25.11 -8.18
CA GLN A 314 20.16 24.00 -9.11
C GLN A 314 18.83 23.29 -9.37
N ASN A 315 18.32 23.52 -10.57
CA ASN A 315 16.97 23.15 -11.01
C ASN A 315 17.04 22.42 -12.36
N ASN A 316 17.95 21.45 -12.48
CA ASN A 316 18.24 20.79 -13.74
C ASN A 316 17.46 19.47 -13.84
N LEU A 317 16.74 19.27 -14.94
CA LEU A 317 16.47 17.93 -15.45
C LEU A 317 17.80 17.38 -15.97
N ARG A 318 18.50 16.62 -15.13
CA ARG A 318 19.78 16.02 -15.47
C ARG A 318 19.57 14.67 -16.13
N LEU A 319 19.77 14.63 -17.44
CA LEU A 319 19.87 13.41 -18.24
C LEU A 319 21.36 13.04 -18.34
N GLU A 320 21.94 12.52 -17.25
CA GLU A 320 23.37 12.22 -17.13
C GLU A 320 23.62 10.71 -17.20
N PHE A 321 24.53 10.27 -18.07
CA PHE A 321 25.08 8.91 -18.06
C PHE A 321 26.49 8.93 -17.46
N ARG A 322 26.75 8.12 -16.44
CA ARG A 322 28.11 7.88 -15.91
C ARG A 322 28.77 6.79 -16.75
N PRO A 323 29.94 7.04 -17.37
CA PRO A 323 30.44 6.19 -18.44
C PRO A 323 30.96 4.85 -17.91
N SER A 324 30.47 3.76 -18.47
CA SER A 324 31.41 2.86 -19.16
C SER A 324 30.94 2.37 -20.53
N THR A 325 29.65 2.43 -20.91
CA THR A 325 29.25 1.93 -22.24
C THR A 325 28.00 2.60 -22.84
N ILE A 326 28.14 3.87 -23.25
CA ILE A 326 27.57 4.34 -24.54
C ILE A 326 28.74 4.81 -25.40
N ARG A 327 29.70 3.90 -25.60
CA ARG A 327 30.35 3.81 -26.90
C ARG A 327 29.76 2.57 -27.50
N ASN A 328 29.12 2.75 -28.66
CA ASN A 328 28.93 1.74 -29.69
C ASN A 328 29.99 0.63 -29.54
N ASN A 329 29.63 -0.47 -28.87
CA ASN A 329 30.41 -1.67 -28.98
C ASN A 329 29.93 -2.31 -30.28
N SER A 330 30.69 -2.04 -31.33
CA SER A 330 30.73 -2.86 -32.54
C SER A 330 29.35 -3.18 -33.13
N TYR A 331 28.76 -2.27 -33.90
CA TYR A 331 28.32 -2.49 -35.29
C TYR A 331 27.51 -1.28 -35.81
N ASN A 332 28.25 -0.33 -36.39
CA ASN A 332 27.97 0.30 -37.68
C ASN A 332 26.65 1.12 -37.90
N THR A 333 26.75 2.45 -37.77
CA THR A 333 26.52 3.47 -38.83
C THR A 333 26.07 4.82 -38.22
N GLY A 334 26.96 5.81 -38.24
CA GLY A 334 26.57 7.21 -38.47
C GLY A 334 26.27 8.12 -37.28
N PHE A 335 25.27 7.86 -36.42
CA PHE A 335 24.79 8.88 -35.49
C PHE A 335 24.31 8.31 -34.15
N GLY A 336 25.13 8.47 -33.11
CA GLY A 336 24.74 8.25 -31.71
C GLY A 336 24.65 9.59 -31.01
N GLU A 337 23.54 10.30 -31.19
CA GLU A 337 23.25 11.55 -30.49
C GLU A 337 22.09 11.34 -29.52
N PHE A 338 22.12 12.09 -28.42
CA PHE A 338 20.95 12.33 -27.58
C PHE A 338 19.89 13.06 -28.43
N ASN A 339 19.04 12.30 -29.11
CA ASN A 339 18.01 12.85 -29.99
C ASN A 339 16.74 13.18 -29.21
N TRP A 340 16.37 14.45 -29.14
CA TRP A 340 14.98 14.85 -28.91
C TRP A 340 14.17 14.62 -30.21
N PHE A 341 13.66 13.41 -30.38
CA PHE A 341 12.78 13.06 -31.50
C PHE A 341 11.35 13.55 -31.22
N PHE A 342 10.99 14.73 -31.72
CA PHE A 342 9.60 15.18 -31.73
C PHE A 342 8.94 14.74 -33.03
N ASN A 343 8.27 13.59 -32.99
CA ASN A 343 7.54 13.04 -34.14
C ASN A 343 6.45 14.01 -34.61
N THR A 344 6.43 14.34 -35.90
CA THR A 344 5.30 15.01 -36.54
C THR A 344 4.87 14.21 -37.76
N ASN A 345 3.68 13.60 -37.70
CA ASN A 345 2.98 13.02 -38.85
C ASN A 345 2.49 14.08 -39.87
N GLY A 346 3.07 15.29 -39.88
CA GLY A 346 2.70 16.41 -40.73
C GLY A 346 3.86 16.79 -41.65
N THR A 347 3.54 17.09 -42.91
CA THR A 347 4.49 17.35 -44.00
C THR A 347 5.34 18.62 -43.85
N THR A 348 5.28 19.33 -42.71
CA THR A 348 6.17 20.48 -42.45
C THR A 348 6.27 20.78 -40.95
N PRO A 349 7.25 20.22 -40.23
CA PRO A 349 7.49 20.60 -38.83
C PRO A 349 8.07 22.01 -38.73
N THR A 350 7.37 22.89 -38.01
CA THR A 350 7.94 24.14 -37.50
C THR A 350 8.59 23.90 -36.14
N TYR A 351 9.92 23.87 -36.12
CA TYR A 351 10.73 23.75 -34.90
C TYR A 351 10.96 25.14 -34.31
N THR A 352 10.43 25.44 -33.12
CA THR A 352 10.70 26.72 -32.45
C THR A 352 11.39 26.49 -31.12
N THR A 353 12.71 26.65 -31.09
CA THR A 353 13.46 26.85 -29.84
C THR A 353 13.29 28.32 -29.43
N ARG A 354 12.40 28.61 -28.48
CA ARG A 354 12.28 29.95 -27.91
C ARG A 354 13.37 30.14 -26.86
N MET A 355 14.16 31.19 -27.02
CA MET A 355 15.23 31.54 -26.10
C MET A 355 14.87 32.82 -25.35
N GLY A 356 15.21 32.89 -24.05
CA GLY A 356 15.10 34.13 -23.29
C GLY A 356 16.14 35.16 -23.71
N THR A 357 15.90 36.43 -23.39
CA THR A 357 16.86 37.52 -23.63
C THR A 357 18.22 37.19 -23.01
N GLY A 358 19.27 37.11 -23.83
CA GLY A 358 20.64 36.82 -23.40
C GLY A 358 21.04 35.34 -23.37
N ALA A 359 20.15 34.41 -23.71
CA ALA A 359 20.49 32.99 -23.83
C ALA A 359 20.88 32.60 -25.27
N THR A 360 21.86 31.69 -25.42
CA THR A 360 22.24 31.08 -26.71
C THR A 360 21.91 29.58 -26.72
N SER A 361 21.34 29.05 -27.81
CA SER A 361 21.04 27.61 -27.94
C SER A 361 22.29 26.80 -28.25
N PHE A 362 23.37 27.51 -28.59
CA PHE A 362 24.66 26.97 -28.95
C PHE A 362 25.74 27.81 -28.28
N GLU A 363 26.39 27.25 -27.25
CA GLU A 363 27.38 27.97 -26.44
C GLU A 363 28.79 27.93 -27.06
N THR A 364 29.20 26.80 -27.65
CA THR A 364 30.59 26.61 -28.12
C THR A 364 30.76 25.97 -29.50
N GLY A 365 29.68 25.61 -30.20
CA GLY A 365 29.73 24.93 -31.51
C GLY A 365 29.72 25.84 -32.75
N ASN A 366 29.79 25.22 -33.91
CA ASN A 366 29.50 25.80 -35.22
C ASN A 366 28.07 25.41 -35.63
N VAL A 367 27.26 26.34 -36.13
CA VAL A 367 25.87 26.09 -36.55
C VAL A 367 25.82 25.86 -38.07
N GLY A 368 25.34 24.69 -38.47
CA GLY A 368 25.12 24.33 -39.87
C GLY A 368 23.63 24.29 -40.22
N ILE A 369 23.19 25.06 -41.21
CA ILE A 369 21.84 24.96 -41.79
C ILE A 369 21.96 24.29 -43.16
N GLY A 370 21.49 23.04 -43.25
CA GLY A 370 21.69 22.20 -44.45
C GLY A 370 23.11 21.64 -44.61
N HIS A 371 23.93 21.74 -43.55
CA HIS A 371 25.35 21.39 -43.57
C HIS A 371 25.74 20.59 -42.32
N THR A 372 26.22 19.33 -42.48
CA THR A 372 26.46 18.40 -41.35
C THR A 372 27.79 18.61 -40.64
N ASN A 373 28.75 19.29 -41.27
CA ASN A 373 30.10 19.53 -40.73
C ASN A 373 30.52 21.01 -40.94
N PRO A 374 29.83 21.97 -40.31
CA PRO A 374 30.13 23.39 -40.49
C PRO A 374 31.56 23.71 -40.03
N LEU A 375 32.39 24.25 -40.93
CA LEU A 375 33.79 24.61 -40.65
C LEU A 375 33.93 25.98 -39.96
N GLU A 376 32.85 26.77 -39.96
CA GLU A 376 32.80 28.09 -39.33
C GLU A 376 31.56 28.26 -38.45
N LYS A 377 31.52 29.34 -37.65
CA LYS A 377 30.49 29.55 -36.61
C LYS A 377 29.07 29.53 -37.16
N PHE A 378 28.87 30.02 -38.38
CA PHE A 378 27.61 29.89 -39.08
C PHE A 378 27.88 29.46 -40.53
N THR A 379 27.28 28.36 -40.96
CA THR A 379 27.37 27.83 -42.33
C THR A 379 25.98 27.49 -42.82
N VAL A 380 25.59 28.00 -43.98
CA VAL A 380 24.28 27.75 -44.61
C VAL A 380 24.48 27.21 -46.01
N GLY A 381 23.67 26.21 -46.38
CA GLY A 381 23.65 25.61 -47.71
C GLY A 381 24.41 24.27 -47.76
N THR A 382 24.57 23.76 -48.98
CA THR A 382 25.34 22.53 -49.27
C THR A 382 26.80 22.85 -49.50
N SER A 383 27.68 21.85 -49.50
CA SER A 383 29.12 22.02 -49.73
C SER A 383 29.50 22.69 -51.06
N SER A 384 28.58 22.78 -52.03
CA SER A 384 28.77 23.43 -53.32
C SER A 384 28.27 24.87 -53.38
N GLN A 385 27.47 25.33 -52.43
CA GLN A 385 26.80 26.65 -52.43
C GLN A 385 26.69 27.20 -51.01
N GLU A 386 27.85 27.43 -50.40
CA GLU A 386 27.90 27.80 -48.99
C GLU A 386 27.89 29.32 -48.78
N PHE A 387 27.15 29.73 -47.76
CA PHE A 387 27.33 30.99 -47.06
C PHE A 387 28.00 30.70 -45.72
N ARG A 388 29.14 31.34 -45.43
CA ARG A 388 29.87 31.11 -44.19
C ARG A 388 30.24 32.42 -43.49
N VAL A 389 30.09 32.42 -42.17
CA VAL A 389 30.50 33.51 -41.27
C VAL A 389 31.48 32.94 -40.24
N ASN A 390 32.65 33.56 -40.17
CA ASN A 390 33.74 33.11 -39.33
C ASN A 390 33.53 33.53 -37.86
N SER A 391 34.50 33.19 -37.00
CA SER A 391 34.43 33.50 -35.56
C SER A 391 34.47 34.99 -35.20
N THR A 392 34.87 35.86 -36.13
CA THR A 392 34.88 37.32 -35.93
C THR A 392 33.63 37.99 -36.49
N GLY A 393 32.67 37.23 -37.02
CA GLY A 393 31.45 37.75 -37.64
C GLY A 393 31.61 38.19 -39.10
N ASN A 394 32.77 37.96 -39.72
CA ASN A 394 33.01 38.31 -41.11
C ASN A 394 32.51 37.21 -42.05
N LEU A 395 32.01 37.61 -43.21
CA LEU A 395 31.68 36.71 -44.29
C LEU A 395 32.96 36.12 -44.87
N SER A 396 33.20 34.83 -44.68
CA SER A 396 34.37 34.17 -45.27
C SER A 396 34.05 33.57 -46.64
N ARG A 397 32.76 33.33 -46.93
CA ARG A 397 32.33 32.63 -48.13
C ARG A 397 30.91 32.97 -48.55
N ILE A 398 30.71 33.18 -49.85
CA ILE A 398 29.39 33.27 -50.47
C ILE A 398 29.43 32.46 -51.75
N ASN A 399 28.44 31.59 -51.98
CA ASN A 399 28.36 30.71 -53.14
C ASN A 399 29.66 29.92 -53.37
N ASN A 400 30.27 29.41 -52.29
CA ASN A 400 31.54 28.68 -52.31
C ASN A 400 32.78 29.50 -52.75
N VAL A 401 32.65 30.82 -52.96
CA VAL A 401 33.77 31.73 -53.23
C VAL A 401 34.31 32.29 -51.91
N PRO A 402 35.61 32.09 -51.60
CA PRO A 402 36.23 32.65 -50.39
C PRO A 402 36.33 34.17 -50.48
N TYR A 403 36.11 34.87 -49.37
CA TYR A 403 36.29 36.31 -49.26
C TYR A 403 37.22 36.68 -48.11
N SER A 404 38.13 37.62 -48.38
CA SER A 404 38.99 38.23 -47.37
C SER A 404 38.65 39.72 -47.28
N TRP A 405 38.22 40.17 -46.11
CA TRP A 405 37.81 41.55 -45.88
C TRP A 405 39.01 42.45 -45.56
N PRO A 406 38.98 43.74 -45.95
CA PRO A 406 40.00 44.69 -45.52
C PRO A 406 39.96 44.84 -43.99
N ALA A 407 41.13 44.91 -43.35
CA ALA A 407 41.23 45.15 -41.91
C ALA A 407 40.84 46.58 -41.50
N ALA A 408 40.83 47.52 -42.45
CA ALA A 408 40.50 48.92 -42.23
C ALA A 408 39.18 49.31 -42.90
N ALA A 409 38.48 50.29 -42.32
CA ALA A 409 37.34 50.93 -42.96
C ALA A 409 37.76 51.71 -44.22
N ALA A 410 36.78 52.09 -45.05
CA ALA A 410 37.01 53.00 -46.17
C ALA A 410 37.65 54.30 -45.68
N GLY A 411 38.66 54.79 -46.40
CA GLY A 411 39.39 56.02 -46.01
C GLY A 411 38.56 57.30 -46.12
N ALA A 412 37.51 57.30 -46.96
CA ALA A 412 36.55 58.39 -47.09
C ALA A 412 35.24 57.88 -47.73
N ASN A 413 34.24 58.75 -47.82
CA ASN A 413 33.03 58.50 -48.61
C ASN A 413 33.38 58.32 -50.10
N GLY A 414 32.60 57.48 -50.82
CA GLY A 414 32.78 57.23 -52.25
C GLY A 414 33.73 56.08 -52.59
N TYR A 415 34.15 55.29 -51.61
CA TYR A 415 34.85 54.03 -51.83
C TYR A 415 33.87 52.87 -51.95
N VAL A 416 34.20 51.92 -52.81
CA VAL A 416 33.49 50.65 -52.99
C VAL A 416 34.44 49.50 -52.67
N LEU A 417 33.90 48.35 -52.24
CA LEU A 417 34.69 47.13 -52.15
C LEU A 417 34.87 46.56 -53.55
N SER A 418 36.11 46.56 -54.04
CA SER A 418 36.51 45.85 -55.24
C SER A 418 37.01 44.47 -54.85
N SER A 419 36.56 43.44 -55.56
CA SER A 419 37.02 42.06 -55.38
C SER A 419 38.00 41.67 -56.47
N THR A 420 39.04 40.94 -56.11
CA THR A 420 39.80 40.15 -57.10
C THR A 420 39.01 38.89 -57.48
N THR A 421 39.45 38.17 -58.52
CA THR A 421 38.89 36.85 -58.88
C THR A 421 39.08 35.78 -57.80
N GLY A 422 40.02 36.00 -56.86
CA GLY A 422 40.22 35.17 -55.67
C GLY A 422 39.45 35.64 -54.43
N GLY A 423 38.57 36.65 -54.56
CA GLY A 423 37.73 37.15 -53.46
C GLY A 423 38.45 38.02 -52.43
N ASN A 424 39.66 38.52 -52.74
CA ASN A 424 40.29 39.50 -51.87
C ASN A 424 39.62 40.85 -52.07
N LEU A 425 39.00 41.39 -51.01
CA LEU A 425 38.27 42.64 -51.06
C LEU A 425 39.19 43.79 -50.64
N SER A 426 39.14 44.89 -51.38
CA SER A 426 39.84 46.14 -51.05
C SER A 426 38.96 47.35 -51.30
N TRP A 427 39.12 48.40 -50.49
CA TRP A 427 38.44 49.67 -50.72
C TRP A 427 39.09 50.39 -51.90
N VAL A 428 38.31 50.64 -52.96
CA VAL A 428 38.74 51.40 -54.14
C VAL A 428 37.83 52.61 -54.30
N LYS A 429 38.40 53.78 -54.60
CA LYS A 429 37.61 54.99 -54.88
C LYS A 429 36.82 54.76 -56.18
N ALA A 430 35.50 54.95 -56.14
CA ALA A 430 34.68 54.80 -57.33
C ALA A 430 35.03 55.86 -58.39
N SER A 431 35.40 55.44 -59.60
CA SER A 431 35.63 56.34 -60.73
C SER A 431 34.29 56.90 -61.23
N SER A 432 34.15 58.23 -61.25
CA SER A 432 32.99 58.89 -61.86
C SER A 432 33.27 59.18 -63.34
N VAL A 433 32.52 58.54 -64.26
CA VAL A 433 32.56 58.90 -65.68
C VAL A 433 31.79 60.21 -65.86
N THR A 434 32.50 61.31 -66.15
CA THR A 434 31.86 62.55 -66.58
C THR A 434 31.70 62.48 -68.10
N ALA A 435 30.53 62.07 -68.58
CA ALA A 435 30.25 62.00 -70.01
C ALA A 435 30.17 63.43 -70.61
N VAL A 436 31.28 63.95 -71.10
CA VAL A 436 31.29 65.13 -71.98
C VAL A 436 31.40 64.61 -73.40
N THR A 437 30.28 64.42 -74.08
CA THR A 437 30.28 64.18 -75.53
C THR A 437 30.72 65.47 -76.21
N LYS A 438 31.97 65.54 -76.65
CA LYS A 438 32.49 66.69 -77.41
C LYS A 438 32.38 66.38 -78.90
N ARG A 439 31.88 67.35 -79.67
CA ARG A 439 31.72 67.26 -81.13
C ARG A 439 32.67 68.27 -81.78
N VAL A 440 33.57 67.80 -82.63
CA VAL A 440 34.54 68.66 -83.33
C VAL A 440 34.34 68.55 -84.84
N LEU A 441 34.45 69.69 -85.53
CA LEU A 441 34.45 69.75 -87.00
C LEU A 441 35.83 69.35 -87.53
N VAL A 442 35.86 68.39 -88.44
CA VAL A 442 37.06 67.84 -89.08
C VAL A 442 37.05 68.28 -90.54
N ASN A 443 37.78 69.35 -90.86
CA ASN A 443 37.95 69.83 -92.24
C ASN A 443 39.37 69.51 -92.71
N VAL A 444 39.52 68.51 -93.58
CA VAL A 444 40.85 67.99 -93.95
C VAL A 444 41.09 68.21 -95.43
N GLY A 445 42.13 68.98 -95.76
CA GLY A 445 42.61 69.24 -97.12
C GLY A 445 43.32 68.03 -97.74
N GLY A 446 42.64 66.88 -97.80
CA GLY A 446 43.14 65.66 -98.46
C GLY A 446 44.05 64.75 -97.62
N GLY A 447 44.18 64.99 -96.31
CA GLY A 447 44.98 64.14 -95.39
C GLY A 447 44.17 63.05 -94.67
N ALA A 448 44.84 61.97 -94.23
CA ALA A 448 44.24 60.86 -93.49
C ALA A 448 44.33 61.00 -91.95
N VAL A 449 44.87 62.11 -91.45
CA VAL A 449 45.20 62.31 -90.02
C VAL A 449 44.63 63.65 -89.55
N TYR A 450 44.03 63.68 -88.35
CA TYR A 450 43.51 64.90 -87.73
C TYR A 450 43.85 64.96 -86.24
N VAL A 451 44.35 66.12 -85.78
CA VAL A 451 44.72 66.36 -84.39
C VAL A 451 43.62 67.13 -83.68
N ILE A 452 43.15 66.61 -82.54
CA ILE A 452 42.15 67.24 -81.69
C ILE A 452 42.84 67.78 -80.45
N ASN A 453 42.88 69.11 -80.33
CA ASN A 453 43.41 69.78 -79.15
C ASN A 453 42.47 69.59 -77.97
N GLU A 454 42.89 68.80 -77.00
CA GLU A 454 42.10 68.45 -75.84
C GLU A 454 43.00 68.32 -74.60
N PRO A 455 43.07 69.39 -73.78
CA PRO A 455 43.97 69.43 -72.63
C PRO A 455 43.58 68.46 -71.51
N ALA A 456 42.40 67.83 -71.59
CA ALA A 456 41.94 66.82 -70.65
C ALA A 456 42.48 65.40 -70.94
N VAL A 457 43.18 65.15 -72.05
CA VAL A 457 43.76 63.83 -72.34
C VAL A 457 44.95 63.53 -71.43
N THR A 458 44.95 62.37 -70.76
CA THR A 458 46.12 61.83 -70.04
C THR A 458 46.75 60.66 -70.81
N ALA A 459 47.95 60.24 -70.41
CA ALA A 459 48.64 59.09 -70.99
C ALA A 459 47.82 57.78 -70.89
N THR A 460 46.92 57.66 -69.89
CA THR A 460 46.11 56.48 -69.63
C THR A 460 44.64 56.64 -70.00
N SER A 461 44.21 57.83 -70.42
CA SER A 461 42.79 58.06 -70.69
C SER A 461 42.28 57.10 -71.78
N ALA A 462 41.10 56.54 -71.56
CA ALA A 462 40.35 55.82 -72.57
C ALA A 462 39.62 56.85 -73.44
N ILE A 463 40.06 56.99 -74.68
CA ILE A 463 39.46 57.91 -75.65
C ILE A 463 38.62 57.09 -76.62
N ILE A 464 37.33 57.39 -76.69
CA ILE A 464 36.41 56.79 -77.66
C ILE A 464 36.10 57.85 -78.69
N VAL A 465 36.38 57.56 -79.95
CA VAL A 465 36.04 58.41 -81.09
C VAL A 465 34.95 57.73 -81.91
N ASN A 466 33.94 58.49 -82.29
CA ASN A 466 32.82 58.04 -83.10
C ASN A 466 32.62 59.01 -84.28
N PRO A 467 32.99 58.60 -85.51
CA PRO A 467 32.80 59.44 -86.69
C PRO A 467 31.33 59.54 -87.08
N GLU A 468 30.87 60.77 -87.38
CA GLU A 468 29.56 60.98 -88.01
C GLU A 468 29.70 60.83 -89.53
N ASN A 469 29.07 59.81 -90.12
CA ASN A 469 29.05 59.62 -91.58
C ASN A 469 28.11 60.63 -92.25
N GLY A 470 28.64 61.40 -93.20
CA GLY A 470 27.88 62.32 -94.05
C GLY A 470 27.50 61.70 -95.40
N THR A 471 26.61 62.35 -96.14
CA THR A 471 25.93 61.80 -97.34
C THR A 471 26.82 61.42 -98.54
N ASN A 472 28.10 61.80 -98.60
CA ASN A 472 28.93 61.64 -99.81
C ASN A 472 30.31 60.97 -99.62
N VAL A 473 30.72 60.60 -98.39
CA VAL A 473 31.90 59.72 -98.13
C VAL A 473 31.67 59.04 -96.77
N ASN A 474 31.72 57.70 -96.73
CA ASN A 474 31.67 56.92 -95.48
C ASN A 474 33.09 56.82 -94.89
N ILE A 475 33.25 57.20 -93.63
CA ILE A 475 34.46 56.87 -92.86
C ILE A 475 34.38 55.37 -92.58
N THR A 476 35.27 54.59 -93.19
CA THR A 476 35.28 53.11 -93.05
C THR A 476 35.92 52.65 -91.74
N GLY A 477 36.55 53.59 -91.02
CA GLY A 477 37.03 53.45 -89.67
C GLY A 477 38.00 54.57 -89.33
N CYS A 478 38.19 54.81 -88.04
CA CYS A 478 39.24 55.67 -87.53
C CYS A 478 39.85 55.03 -86.30
N HIS A 479 41.11 55.32 -86.05
CA HIS A 479 41.80 54.89 -84.85
C HIS A 479 42.68 56.02 -84.32
N ILE A 480 43.00 55.95 -83.04
CA ILE A 480 43.85 56.96 -82.40
C ILE A 480 45.29 56.51 -82.60
N THR A 481 46.09 57.34 -83.25
CA THR A 481 47.49 57.04 -83.58
C THR A 481 48.46 57.61 -82.57
N ASP A 482 48.11 58.71 -81.92
CA ASP A 482 48.96 59.36 -80.93
C ASP A 482 48.15 60.08 -79.85
N ARG A 483 48.76 60.27 -78.69
CA ARG A 483 48.21 61.02 -77.55
C ARG A 483 49.32 61.83 -76.92
N ASP A 484 49.15 63.14 -76.91
CA ASP A 484 50.06 64.06 -76.25
C ASP A 484 49.40 64.58 -74.97
N ALA A 485 49.85 64.05 -73.84
CA ALA A 485 49.20 64.23 -72.54
C ALA A 485 49.11 65.73 -72.17
N GLY A 486 47.91 66.18 -71.85
CA GLY A 486 47.62 67.57 -71.52
C GLY A 486 47.49 68.51 -72.72
N VAL A 487 47.58 67.99 -73.95
CA VAL A 487 47.64 68.81 -75.17
C VAL A 487 46.61 68.36 -76.21
N SER A 488 46.75 67.16 -76.77
CA SER A 488 45.96 66.72 -77.92
C SER A 488 45.96 65.20 -78.10
N PHE A 489 45.10 64.70 -78.97
CA PHE A 489 45.21 63.34 -79.50
C PHE A 489 45.00 63.33 -81.00
N GLU A 490 45.62 62.36 -81.67
CA GLU A 490 45.60 62.23 -83.12
C GLU A 490 44.66 61.11 -83.55
N VAL A 491 43.80 61.40 -84.51
CA VAL A 491 42.86 60.46 -85.11
C VAL A 491 43.25 60.23 -86.56
N THR A 492 43.62 58.99 -86.88
CA THR A 492 43.87 58.55 -88.25
C THR A 492 42.66 57.84 -88.81
N PHE A 493 42.25 58.24 -90.00
CA PHE A 493 41.13 57.67 -90.74
C PHE A 493 41.64 56.59 -91.71
N ASN A 494 40.91 55.49 -91.81
CA ASN A 494 41.28 54.35 -92.66
C ASN A 494 41.17 54.66 -94.16
N ASN A 495 40.46 55.73 -94.52
CA ASN A 495 40.33 56.23 -95.88
C ASN A 495 40.53 57.75 -95.92
N ALA A 496 41.05 58.25 -97.05
CA ALA A 496 41.20 59.67 -97.27
C ALA A 496 39.84 60.37 -97.23
N LEU A 497 39.74 61.44 -96.46
CA LEU A 497 38.54 62.25 -96.35
C LEU A 497 38.44 63.15 -97.59
N GLY A 498 37.34 63.03 -98.36
CA GLY A 498 37.15 63.80 -99.59
C GLY A 498 37.04 65.30 -99.34
N VAL A 499 37.59 66.12 -100.25
CA VAL A 499 37.55 67.58 -100.18
C VAL A 499 36.12 68.12 -100.39
N GLY A 500 35.65 68.96 -99.46
CA GLY A 500 34.49 69.85 -99.70
C GLY A 500 33.17 69.56 -98.97
N THR A 501 33.13 68.70 -97.94
CA THR A 501 31.95 68.60 -97.04
C THR A 501 32.34 68.53 -95.58
N ASP A 502 31.67 69.30 -94.72
CA ASP A 502 31.86 69.30 -93.27
C ASP A 502 31.66 67.89 -92.67
N LYS A 503 32.62 67.44 -91.85
CA LYS A 503 32.59 66.16 -91.12
C LYS A 503 32.70 66.43 -89.63
N TYR A 504 32.04 65.63 -88.80
CA TYR A 504 32.14 65.77 -87.35
C TYR A 504 32.65 64.49 -86.72
N LEU A 505 33.46 64.64 -85.69
CA LEU A 505 33.86 63.56 -84.80
C LEU A 505 33.27 63.83 -83.43
N ASN A 506 32.51 62.86 -82.91
CA ASN A 506 32.17 62.84 -81.50
C ASN A 506 33.25 62.08 -80.75
N TYR A 507 33.70 62.62 -79.63
CA TYR A 507 34.66 61.92 -78.79
C TYR A 507 34.31 62.03 -77.31
N MET A 508 34.78 61.04 -76.56
CA MET A 508 34.67 60.96 -75.11
C MET A 508 36.03 60.57 -74.53
N ILE A 509 36.33 61.08 -73.33
CA ILE A 509 37.54 60.79 -72.58
C ILE A 509 37.10 60.29 -71.20
N SER A 510 37.58 59.11 -70.81
CA SER A 510 37.43 58.58 -69.45
C SER A 510 38.81 58.37 -68.85
N ASP A 511 38.93 58.66 -67.56
CA ASP A 511 40.12 58.37 -66.75
C ASP A 511 40.04 56.99 -66.09
#